data_AF-A0A7C5K2A0-F1
#
_entry.id   AF-A0A7C5K2A0-F1
#
_cell.length_a   1.000
_cell.length_b   1.000
_cell.length_c   1.000
_cell.angle_alpha   90.00
_cell.angle_beta   90.00
_cell.angle_gamma   90.00
#
_symmetry.space_group_name_H-M   'P 1'
#
loop_
_entity.id
_entity.type
_entity.pdbx_description
1 polymer ?
#
loop_
_entity_poly.entity_id
_entity_poly.type
_entity_poly.pdbx_seq_one_letter_code
_entity_poly.pdbx_strand_id
1 'polypeptide(L)'
;METQTIQIQTPQLPPEFINYINSKLENHKKGRKHVVQQLGSIDRVLELLADIWLNNLTPKELTKKYNIGYFQLYRLANDVNQWREQIIAYLKAGGEEIKDLRQHPIIQEWAHKIRISGSLSQLRLIPILIGVLQGRYCDFKCSPTKFDLQKAQEFAAKYFETHPNQKKLPRHIRMAIRHFLMVAKNINIPRGFGATYGLSGEKDNFGAYRYVYATQEQINKIREYLSTPSLNSLEALVFFDLGIESLARATTLAQTKISDFKQQGNIVTINMYESKTDRIFQKFLLLNIEHCKQTWENIQKLIKIT
;
A
#
# COMPACT_ATOMS: atom_id res chain seq x y z
N MET A 1 23.27 34.25 21.12
CA MET A 1 22.42 34.39 19.92
C MET A 1 21.18 33.56 20.16
N GLU A 2 20.09 34.21 20.55
CA GLU A 2 18.83 33.56 20.86
C GLU A 2 18.18 33.06 19.56
N THR A 3 17.94 31.76 19.48
CA THR A 3 17.18 31.12 18.42
C THR A 3 15.71 31.50 18.58
N GLN A 4 15.26 32.48 17.80
CA GLN A 4 13.84 32.80 17.67
C GLN A 4 13.11 31.59 17.09
N THR A 5 12.31 30.94 17.93
CA THR A 5 11.33 29.94 17.52
C THR A 5 10.21 30.67 16.79
N ILE A 6 10.18 30.55 15.46
CA ILE A 6 9.08 31.03 14.64
C ILE A 6 7.87 30.12 14.97
N GLN A 7 7.04 30.53 15.92
CA GLN A 7 5.72 29.93 16.12
C GLN A 7 4.87 30.27 14.89
N ILE A 8 4.67 29.28 14.02
CA ILE A 8 3.72 29.40 12.91
C ILE A 8 2.32 29.44 13.53
N GLN A 9 1.80 30.63 13.79
CA GLN A 9 0.41 30.82 14.19
C GLN A 9 -0.47 30.26 13.07
N THR A 10 -1.26 29.23 13.36
CA THR A 10 -2.34 28.79 12.47
C THR A 10 -3.24 29.99 12.18
N PRO A 11 -3.48 30.36 10.91
CA PRO A 11 -4.34 31.48 10.59
C PRO A 11 -5.73 31.21 11.17
N GLN A 12 -6.27 32.17 11.91
CA GLN A 12 -7.62 32.10 12.48
C GLN A 12 -8.60 32.84 11.57
N LEU A 13 -9.88 32.46 11.61
CA LEU A 13 -10.94 33.22 10.94
C LEU A 13 -11.04 34.62 11.58
N PRO A 14 -11.19 35.68 10.78
CA PRO A 14 -11.39 37.01 11.32
C PRO A 14 -12.60 37.05 12.26
N PRO A 15 -12.48 37.61 13.48
CA PRO A 15 -13.58 37.66 14.44
C PRO A 15 -14.77 38.46 13.90
N GLU A 16 -14.52 39.46 13.07
CA GLU A 16 -15.55 40.23 12.37
C GLU A 16 -16.37 39.39 11.39
N PHE A 17 -15.74 38.44 10.70
CA PHE A 17 -16.42 37.50 9.81
C PHE A 17 -17.31 36.54 10.62
N ILE A 18 -16.80 36.01 11.74
CA ILE A 18 -17.57 35.13 12.63
C ILE A 18 -18.80 35.90 13.18
N ASN A 19 -18.59 37.13 13.65
CA ASN A 19 -19.67 38.00 14.15
C ASN A 19 -20.68 38.33 13.05
N TYR A 20 -20.23 38.60 11.83
CA TYR A 20 -21.11 38.81 10.68
C TYR A 20 -21.99 37.56 10.43
N ILE A 21 -21.39 36.37 10.35
CA ILE A 21 -22.13 35.13 10.10
C ILE A 21 -23.12 34.82 11.23
N ASN A 22 -22.68 34.91 12.49
CA ASN A 22 -23.54 34.67 13.65
C ASN A 22 -24.70 35.67 13.71
N SER A 23 -24.44 36.96 13.46
CA SER A 23 -25.50 37.97 13.40
C SER A 23 -26.54 37.67 12.32
N LYS A 24 -26.14 37.07 11.20
CA LYS A 24 -27.06 36.66 10.13
C LYS A 24 -27.79 35.36 10.47
N LEU A 25 -27.19 34.45 11.24
CA LEU A 25 -27.84 33.22 11.70
C LEU A 25 -28.93 33.50 12.75
N GLU A 26 -28.67 34.41 13.70
CA GLU A 26 -29.58 34.73 14.82
C GLU A 26 -30.75 35.65 14.44
N ASN A 27 -30.64 36.39 13.32
CA ASN A 27 -31.64 37.37 12.90
C ASN A 27 -32.92 36.72 12.33
N HIS A 28 -33.86 36.33 13.19
CA HIS A 28 -35.18 35.78 12.81
C HIS A 28 -36.23 36.83 12.38
N LYS A 29 -35.83 37.90 11.69
CA LYS A 29 -36.79 38.92 11.22
C LYS A 29 -37.74 38.33 10.17
N LYS A 30 -39.04 38.68 10.25
CA LYS A 30 -40.09 38.27 9.27
C LYS A 30 -39.77 38.86 7.88
N GLY A 31 -39.15 38.05 7.02
CA GLY A 31 -38.76 38.42 5.65
C GLY A 31 -38.07 37.27 4.90
N ARG A 32 -37.58 37.54 3.68
CA ARG A 32 -36.84 36.55 2.87
C ARG A 32 -35.53 36.17 3.57
N LYS A 33 -35.35 34.88 3.86
CA LYS A 33 -34.18 34.33 4.56
C LYS A 33 -32.88 34.67 3.84
N HIS A 34 -31.86 35.06 4.59
CA HIS A 34 -30.51 35.32 4.07
C HIS A 34 -29.82 34.02 3.64
N VAL A 35 -28.86 34.07 2.72
CA VAL A 35 -28.12 32.89 2.23
C VAL A 35 -27.46 32.12 3.37
N VAL A 36 -26.86 32.85 4.31
CA VAL A 36 -26.25 32.29 5.53
C VAL A 36 -27.27 31.50 6.36
N GLN A 37 -28.52 31.97 6.44
CA GLN A 37 -29.60 31.25 7.14
C GLN A 37 -30.10 30.03 6.36
N GLN A 38 -30.04 30.08 5.02
CA GLN A 38 -30.38 28.93 4.17
C GLN A 38 -29.32 27.83 4.28
N LEU A 39 -28.04 28.21 4.45
CA LEU A 39 -26.92 27.29 4.64
C LEU A 39 -26.85 26.72 6.06
N GLY A 40 -27.34 27.44 7.06
CA GLY A 40 -27.61 26.95 8.41
C GLY A 40 -26.41 26.76 9.33
N SER A 41 -25.18 26.83 8.81
CA SER A 41 -23.96 26.76 9.63
C SER A 41 -22.80 27.56 9.02
N ILE A 42 -21.85 27.94 9.86
CA ILE A 42 -20.60 28.60 9.41
C ILE A 42 -19.77 27.66 8.51
N ASP A 43 -19.77 26.36 8.80
CA ASP A 43 -19.04 25.36 8.01
C ASP A 43 -19.57 25.25 6.58
N ARG A 44 -20.90 25.28 6.39
CA ARG A 44 -21.53 25.28 5.06
C ARG A 44 -21.25 26.56 4.28
N VAL A 45 -21.12 27.69 4.97
CA VAL A 45 -20.71 28.96 4.36
C VAL A 45 -19.24 28.89 3.91
N LEU A 46 -18.36 28.34 4.75
CA LEU A 46 -16.95 28.13 4.41
C LEU A 46 -16.77 27.15 3.24
N GLU A 47 -17.58 26.09 3.17
CA GLU A 47 -17.61 25.16 2.03
C GLU A 47 -18.00 25.88 0.74
N LEU A 48 -19.05 26.71 0.78
CA LEU A 48 -19.47 27.52 -0.36
C LEU A 48 -18.37 28.50 -0.80
N LEU A 49 -17.69 29.17 0.15
CA LEU A 49 -16.61 30.11 -0.16
C LEU A 49 -15.37 29.39 -0.70
N ALA A 50 -15.06 28.19 -0.22
CA ALA A 50 -14.02 27.33 -0.79
C ALA A 50 -14.36 26.94 -2.24
N ASP A 51 -15.62 26.60 -2.51
CA ASP A 51 -16.08 26.27 -3.85
C ASP A 51 -16.01 27.45 -4.83
N ILE A 52 -16.29 28.67 -4.35
CA ILE A 52 -16.21 29.90 -5.15
C ILE A 52 -14.75 30.32 -5.38
N TRP A 53 -13.91 30.33 -4.35
CA TRP A 53 -12.59 30.97 -4.40
C TRP A 53 -11.41 30.02 -4.58
N LEU A 54 -11.54 28.74 -4.24
CA LEU A 54 -10.47 27.73 -4.38
C LEU A 54 -10.77 26.74 -5.50
N ASN A 55 -12.00 26.24 -5.58
CA ASN A 55 -12.39 25.24 -6.57
C ASN A 55 -12.88 25.86 -7.90
N ASN A 56 -13.03 27.20 -7.96
CA ASN A 56 -13.46 27.96 -9.13
C ASN A 56 -14.72 27.39 -9.81
N LEU A 57 -15.70 26.92 -9.01
CA LEU A 57 -16.94 26.38 -9.57
C LEU A 57 -17.73 27.47 -10.31
N THR A 58 -18.34 27.08 -11.42
CA THR A 58 -19.15 28.01 -12.21
C THR A 58 -20.45 28.36 -11.46
N PRO A 59 -21.04 29.55 -11.72
CA PRO A 59 -22.27 29.94 -11.03
C PRO A 59 -23.45 28.97 -11.24
N LYS A 60 -23.49 28.28 -12.39
CA LYS A 60 -24.49 27.23 -12.69
C LYS A 60 -24.31 25.99 -11.81
N GLU A 61 -23.07 25.62 -11.49
CA GLU A 61 -22.77 24.47 -10.62
C GLU A 61 -23.07 24.80 -9.16
N LEU A 62 -22.73 26.00 -8.71
CA LEU A 62 -23.01 26.46 -7.35
C LEU A 62 -24.51 26.57 -7.06
N THR A 63 -25.27 27.16 -7.98
CA THR A 63 -26.73 27.28 -7.86
C THR A 63 -27.41 25.91 -7.78
N LYS A 64 -26.91 24.92 -8.53
CA LYS A 64 -27.38 23.53 -8.48
C LYS A 64 -26.97 22.79 -7.21
N LYS A 65 -25.72 22.94 -6.74
CA LYS A 65 -25.18 22.25 -5.56
C LYS A 65 -25.85 22.73 -4.27
N TYR A 66 -26.06 24.04 -4.12
CA TYR A 66 -26.56 24.63 -2.88
C TYR A 66 -28.05 24.99 -2.94
N ASN A 67 -28.70 24.89 -4.10
CA ASN A 67 -30.10 25.30 -4.33
C ASN A 67 -30.37 26.77 -3.94
N ILE A 68 -29.44 27.66 -4.29
CA ILE A 68 -29.46 29.10 -3.98
C ILE A 68 -29.35 29.87 -5.28
N GLY A 69 -30.06 31.00 -5.40
CA GLY A 69 -30.06 31.81 -6.61
C GLY A 69 -28.72 32.50 -6.89
N TYR A 70 -28.41 32.75 -8.15
CA TYR A 70 -27.17 33.40 -8.57
C TYR A 70 -26.88 34.72 -7.83
N PHE A 71 -27.85 35.63 -7.83
CA PHE A 71 -27.72 36.94 -7.17
C PHE A 71 -27.49 36.85 -5.66
N GLN A 72 -27.99 35.78 -5.03
CA GLN A 72 -27.82 35.52 -3.61
C GLN A 72 -26.38 35.09 -3.32
N LEU A 73 -25.81 34.20 -4.14
CA LEU A 73 -24.41 33.79 -4.06
C LEU A 73 -23.45 34.96 -4.32
N TYR A 74 -23.73 35.76 -5.35
CA TYR A 74 -22.94 36.95 -5.68
C TYR A 74 -22.93 37.98 -4.54
N ARG A 75 -24.10 38.24 -3.94
CA ARG A 75 -24.21 39.17 -2.81
C ARG A 75 -23.42 38.72 -1.59
N LEU A 76 -23.53 37.43 -1.23
CA LEU A 76 -22.74 36.87 -0.13
C LEU A 76 -21.23 36.97 -0.42
N ALA A 77 -20.81 36.59 -1.62
CA ALA A 77 -19.40 36.63 -2.01
C ALA A 77 -18.83 38.05 -1.94
N ASN A 78 -19.60 39.06 -2.35
CA ASN A 78 -19.21 40.47 -2.23
C ASN A 78 -19.17 40.96 -0.77
N ASP A 79 -20.18 40.63 0.03
CA ASP A 79 -20.26 41.04 1.44
C ASP A 79 -19.06 40.53 2.26
N VAL A 80 -18.57 39.33 1.95
CA VAL A 80 -17.43 38.72 2.66
C VAL A 80 -16.09 38.92 1.94
N ASN A 81 -16.07 39.59 0.78
CA ASN A 81 -14.86 39.77 -0.04
C ASN A 81 -13.77 40.56 0.70
N GLN A 82 -14.14 41.46 1.61
CA GLN A 82 -13.20 42.22 2.43
C GLN A 82 -12.30 41.34 3.33
N TRP A 83 -12.76 40.14 3.68
CA TRP A 83 -11.98 39.15 4.45
C TRP A 83 -11.43 38.01 3.58
N ARG A 84 -11.53 38.12 2.25
CA ARG A 84 -11.23 37.04 1.31
C ARG A 84 -9.85 36.44 1.50
N GLU A 85 -8.81 37.26 1.63
CA GLU A 85 -7.43 36.76 1.75
C GLU A 85 -7.22 35.97 3.05
N GLN A 86 -7.80 36.43 4.16
CA GLN A 86 -7.73 35.77 5.46
C GLN A 86 -8.56 34.47 5.48
N ILE A 87 -9.74 34.49 4.86
CA ILE A 87 -10.58 33.28 4.71
C ILE A 87 -9.88 32.28 3.79
N ILE A 88 -9.26 32.70 2.70
CA ILE A 88 -8.48 31.82 1.82
C ILE A 88 -7.28 31.24 2.57
N ALA A 89 -6.56 32.03 3.36
CA ALA A 89 -5.46 31.56 4.19
C ALA A 89 -5.95 30.53 5.23
N TYR A 90 -7.08 30.81 5.87
CA TYR A 90 -7.75 29.88 6.80
C TYR A 90 -8.22 28.60 6.11
N LEU A 91 -8.85 28.68 4.93
CA LEU A 91 -9.32 27.51 4.17
C LEU A 91 -8.16 26.67 3.61
N LYS A 92 -7.04 27.31 3.26
CA LYS A 92 -5.81 26.63 2.82
C LYS A 92 -5.06 25.98 3.98
N ALA A 93 -5.04 26.60 5.16
CA ALA A 93 -4.43 26.04 6.37
C ALA A 93 -5.33 25.00 7.06
N GLY A 94 -6.64 25.22 7.01
CA GLY A 94 -7.72 24.36 7.51
C GLY A 94 -8.08 23.25 6.53
N GLY A 95 -7.06 22.61 5.95
CA GLY A 95 -7.23 21.34 5.27
C GLY A 95 -7.62 20.28 6.30
N GLU A 96 -8.91 20.23 6.63
CA GLU A 96 -9.59 19.25 7.50
C GLU A 96 -8.82 18.93 8.79
N GLU A 97 -9.28 19.45 9.94
CA GLU A 97 -8.89 18.83 11.22
C GLU A 97 -9.06 17.31 11.07
N ILE A 98 -7.94 16.61 11.09
CA ILE A 98 -7.88 15.17 10.89
C ILE A 98 -8.37 14.53 12.20
N LYS A 99 -9.68 14.60 12.45
CA LYS A 99 -10.33 13.83 13.51
C LYS A 99 -10.40 12.38 13.03
N ASP A 100 -9.65 11.55 13.75
CA ASP A 100 -9.45 10.11 13.56
C ASP A 100 -9.62 9.59 12.12
N LEU A 101 -8.55 9.62 11.31
CA LEU A 101 -8.57 9.07 9.94
C LEU A 101 -9.04 7.62 9.86
N ARG A 102 -8.97 6.86 10.96
CA ARG A 102 -9.51 5.50 10.99
C ARG A 102 -11.01 5.50 10.75
N GLN A 103 -11.73 6.52 11.20
CA GLN A 103 -13.18 6.63 11.05
C GLN A 103 -13.60 7.19 9.68
N HIS A 104 -12.64 7.66 8.88
CA HIS A 104 -12.95 8.20 7.56
C HIS A 104 -13.60 7.13 6.66
N PRO A 105 -14.72 7.42 5.96
CA PRO A 105 -15.49 6.43 5.19
C PRO A 105 -14.65 5.61 4.22
N ILE A 106 -13.77 6.25 3.43
CA ILE A 106 -12.91 5.54 2.47
C ILE A 106 -11.89 4.60 3.15
N ILE A 107 -11.44 4.90 4.37
CA ILE A 107 -10.51 4.06 5.12
C ILE A 107 -11.25 2.86 5.73
N GLN A 108 -12.49 3.07 6.18
CA GLN A 108 -13.38 1.98 6.63
C GLN A 108 -13.75 1.04 5.49
N GLU A 109 -14.12 1.59 4.33
CA GLU A 109 -14.39 0.81 3.12
C GLU A 109 -13.14 0.03 2.68
N TRP A 110 -11.96 0.65 2.72
CA TRP A 110 -10.70 -0.03 2.43
C TRP A 110 -10.44 -1.20 3.39
N ALA A 111 -10.64 -1.00 4.69
CA ALA A 111 -10.51 -2.05 5.70
C ALA A 111 -11.51 -3.19 5.47
N HIS A 112 -12.75 -2.86 5.06
CA HIS A 112 -13.77 -3.83 4.72
C HIS A 112 -13.39 -4.67 3.49
N LYS A 113 -12.92 -4.03 2.40
CA LYS A 113 -12.42 -4.71 1.20
C LYS A 113 -11.28 -5.69 1.50
N ILE A 114 -10.35 -5.32 2.40
CA ILE A 114 -9.26 -6.20 2.85
C ILE A 114 -9.79 -7.44 3.58
N ARG A 115 -10.83 -7.27 4.41
CA ARG A 115 -11.44 -8.40 5.13
C ARG A 115 -12.15 -9.35 4.18
N ILE A 116 -12.88 -8.82 3.21
CA ILE A 116 -13.56 -9.62 2.17
C ILE A 116 -12.56 -10.44 1.35
N SER A 117 -11.42 -9.86 0.97
CA SER A 117 -10.41 -10.55 0.16
C SER A 117 -9.62 -11.63 0.91
N GLY A 118 -9.85 -11.82 2.22
CA GLY A 118 -9.10 -12.75 3.06
C GLY A 118 -7.64 -12.36 3.31
N SER A 119 -7.18 -11.22 2.78
CA SER A 119 -5.78 -10.79 2.86
C SER A 119 -5.49 -10.00 4.14
N LEU A 120 -5.81 -10.58 5.31
CA LEU A 120 -5.77 -9.89 6.62
C LEU A 120 -4.43 -9.24 6.96
N SER A 121 -3.32 -9.80 6.48
CA SER A 121 -1.98 -9.22 6.64
C SER A 121 -1.84 -7.81 6.03
N GLN A 122 -2.73 -7.41 5.13
CA GLN A 122 -2.76 -6.07 4.52
C GLN A 122 -3.37 -5.01 5.45
N LEU A 123 -4.07 -5.38 6.53
CA LEU A 123 -4.62 -4.42 7.49
C LEU A 123 -3.52 -3.54 8.13
N ARG A 124 -2.30 -4.05 8.24
CA ARG A 124 -1.13 -3.29 8.71
C ARG A 124 -0.78 -2.07 7.83
N LEU A 125 -1.26 -2.03 6.59
CA LEU A 125 -1.01 -0.93 5.65
C LEU A 125 -1.81 0.32 6.01
N ILE A 126 -2.96 0.15 6.68
CA ILE A 126 -3.84 1.25 7.09
C ILE A 126 -3.12 2.25 8.02
N PRO A 127 -2.54 1.83 9.16
CA PRO A 127 -1.84 2.78 10.04
C PRO A 127 -0.62 3.43 9.38
N ILE A 128 0.02 2.77 8.42
CA ILE A 128 1.14 3.33 7.66
C ILE A 128 0.64 4.47 6.76
N LEU A 129 -0.44 4.26 6.01
CA LEU A 129 -1.03 5.32 5.19
C LEU A 129 -1.51 6.48 6.06
N ILE A 130 -2.15 6.20 7.21
CA ILE A 130 -2.55 7.25 8.16
C ILE A 130 -1.35 8.08 8.58
N GLY A 131 -0.20 7.46 8.86
CA GLY A 131 1.05 8.16 9.14
C GLY A 131 1.53 9.05 7.97
N VAL A 132 1.37 8.59 6.73
CA VAL A 132 1.65 9.40 5.52
C VAL A 132 0.75 10.63 5.46
N LEU A 133 -0.56 10.43 5.62
CA LEU A 133 -1.58 11.48 5.51
C LEU A 133 -1.53 12.51 6.65
N GLN A 134 -1.01 12.12 7.82
CA GLN A 134 -0.84 12.97 8.99
C GLN A 134 0.51 13.71 9.04
N GLY A 135 1.43 13.42 8.11
CA GLY A 135 2.76 14.02 8.08
C GLY A 135 3.73 13.45 9.10
N ARG A 136 3.57 12.18 9.50
CA ARG A 136 4.50 11.51 10.43
C ARG A 136 5.89 11.29 9.82
N TYR A 137 5.97 11.14 8.50
CA TYR A 137 7.19 10.80 7.79
C TYR A 137 7.92 12.02 7.19
N CYS A 138 7.17 13.06 6.85
CA CYS A 138 7.64 14.35 6.35
C CYS A 138 6.51 15.38 6.51
N ASP A 139 6.79 16.67 6.32
CA ASP A 139 5.78 17.74 6.44
C ASP A 139 4.80 17.77 5.25
N PHE A 140 3.99 16.71 5.16
CA PHE A 140 2.97 16.48 4.16
C PHE A 140 1.70 16.04 4.86
N LYS A 141 0.61 16.78 4.66
CA LYS A 141 -0.72 16.42 5.17
C LYS A 141 -1.72 16.39 4.03
N CYS A 142 -2.58 15.39 4.03
CA CYS A 142 -3.59 15.22 2.99
C CYS A 142 -4.80 14.44 3.51
N SER A 143 -5.99 14.83 3.09
CA SER A 143 -7.21 14.07 3.34
C SER A 143 -7.21 12.77 2.50
N PRO A 144 -7.67 11.62 3.05
CA PRO A 144 -7.79 10.38 2.28
C PRO A 144 -8.58 10.54 0.98
N THR A 145 -9.59 11.42 0.97
CA THR A 145 -10.43 11.68 -0.21
C THR A 145 -9.64 12.36 -1.33
N LYS A 146 -8.74 13.28 -0.98
CA LYS A 146 -7.95 14.08 -1.94
C LYS A 146 -6.63 13.42 -2.33
N PHE A 147 -6.26 12.32 -1.67
CA PHE A 147 -5.00 11.63 -1.92
C PHE A 147 -5.05 10.79 -3.22
N ASP A 148 -4.47 11.32 -4.29
CA ASP A 148 -4.34 10.73 -5.62
C ASP A 148 -2.86 10.46 -6.00
N LEU A 149 -2.61 10.12 -7.27
CA LEU A 149 -1.24 9.87 -7.76
C LEU A 149 -0.34 11.11 -7.71
N GLN A 150 -0.89 12.30 -7.97
CA GLN A 150 -0.11 13.55 -7.91
C GLN A 150 0.26 13.88 -6.48
N LYS A 151 -0.67 13.72 -5.53
CA LYS A 151 -0.41 13.87 -4.09
C LYS A 151 0.55 12.82 -3.56
N ALA A 152 0.52 11.60 -4.07
CA ALA A 152 1.52 10.60 -3.76
C ALA A 152 2.93 10.99 -4.25
N GLN A 153 3.03 11.60 -5.43
CA GLN A 153 4.28 12.13 -5.97
C GLN A 153 4.79 13.33 -5.16
N GLU A 154 3.90 14.23 -4.75
CA GLU A 154 4.21 15.37 -3.87
C GLU A 154 4.76 14.87 -2.53
N PHE A 155 4.12 13.86 -1.93
CA PHE A 155 4.64 13.20 -0.72
C PHE A 155 6.04 12.61 -0.95
N ALA A 156 6.25 11.91 -2.07
CA ALA A 156 7.54 11.30 -2.38
C ALA A 156 8.65 12.36 -2.51
N ALA A 157 8.38 13.48 -3.20
CA ALA A 157 9.31 14.59 -3.32
C ALA A 157 9.70 15.17 -1.95
N LYS A 158 8.71 15.51 -1.12
CA LYS A 158 8.93 15.99 0.26
C LYS A 158 9.66 14.99 1.14
N TYR A 159 9.42 13.70 0.93
CA TYR A 159 10.13 12.65 1.66
C TYR A 159 11.62 12.63 1.29
N PHE A 160 11.97 12.79 0.02
CA PHE A 160 13.37 12.82 -0.41
C PHE A 160 14.09 14.11 0.02
N GLU A 161 13.39 15.24 0.11
CA GLU A 161 13.94 16.47 0.69
C GLU A 161 14.31 16.29 2.17
N THR A 162 13.44 15.63 2.95
CA THR A 162 13.69 15.33 4.37
C THR A 162 14.69 14.19 4.58
N HIS A 163 14.86 13.29 3.61
CA HIS A 163 15.74 12.12 3.68
C HIS A 163 16.66 12.06 2.45
N PRO A 164 17.65 12.97 2.32
CA PRO A 164 18.45 13.13 1.12
C PRO A 164 19.28 11.88 0.74
N ASN A 165 19.60 11.03 1.72
CA ASN A 165 20.35 9.80 1.50
C ASN A 165 19.50 8.65 0.94
N GLN A 166 18.17 8.79 0.91
CA GLN A 166 17.28 7.76 0.41
C GLN A 166 16.93 7.99 -1.06
N LYS A 167 17.24 7.01 -1.91
CA LYS A 167 16.90 7.03 -3.33
C LYS A 167 15.50 6.49 -3.64
N LYS A 168 14.86 5.84 -2.66
CA LYS A 168 13.54 5.21 -2.80
C LYS A 168 12.79 5.28 -1.49
N LEU A 169 11.47 5.44 -1.59
CA LEU A 169 10.58 5.31 -0.43
C LEU A 169 10.73 3.91 0.21
N PRO A 170 10.70 3.79 1.55
CA PRO A 170 10.67 2.51 2.23
C PRO A 170 9.56 1.60 1.69
N ARG A 171 9.85 0.30 1.55
CA ARG A 171 8.94 -0.67 0.92
C ARG A 171 7.55 -0.68 1.55
N HIS A 172 7.48 -0.61 2.88
CA HIS A 172 6.20 -0.65 3.61
C HIS A 172 5.34 0.59 3.34
N ILE A 173 5.96 1.77 3.19
CA ILE A 173 5.29 3.02 2.79
C ILE A 173 4.78 2.92 1.35
N ARG A 174 5.63 2.50 0.41
CA ARG A 174 5.22 2.29 -1.00
C ARG A 174 4.06 1.32 -1.12
N MET A 175 4.12 0.20 -0.40
CA MET A 175 3.04 -0.79 -0.41
C MET A 175 1.75 -0.22 0.16
N ALA A 176 1.80 0.58 1.23
CA ALA A 176 0.60 1.19 1.81
C ALA A 176 -0.06 2.18 0.83
N ILE A 177 0.74 3.08 0.25
CA ILE A 177 0.25 4.06 -0.74
C ILE A 177 -0.33 3.35 -1.97
N ARG A 178 0.39 2.40 -2.56
CA ARG A 178 -0.09 1.65 -3.74
C ARG A 178 -1.38 0.90 -3.44
N HIS A 179 -1.44 0.22 -2.30
CA HIS A 179 -2.60 -0.58 -1.93
C HIS A 179 -3.83 0.29 -1.70
N PHE A 180 -3.66 1.46 -1.07
CA PHE A 180 -4.74 2.43 -0.91
C PHE A 180 -5.23 2.96 -2.26
N LEU A 181 -4.32 3.43 -3.12
CA LEU A 181 -4.69 3.98 -4.43
C LEU A 181 -5.42 2.93 -5.30
N MET A 182 -4.93 1.69 -5.31
CA MET A 182 -5.51 0.62 -6.14
C MET A 182 -6.81 0.07 -5.57
N VAL A 183 -6.92 -0.15 -4.25
CA VAL A 183 -8.06 -0.86 -3.65
C VAL A 183 -9.13 0.10 -3.10
N ALA A 184 -8.71 1.18 -2.43
CA ALA A 184 -9.63 2.14 -1.86
C ALA A 184 -10.10 3.16 -2.90
N LYS A 185 -9.16 3.72 -3.68
CA LYS A 185 -9.44 4.76 -4.69
C LYS A 185 -9.73 4.20 -6.09
N ASN A 186 -9.56 2.89 -6.30
CA ASN A 186 -9.75 2.22 -7.59
C ASN A 186 -8.90 2.81 -8.74
N ILE A 187 -7.71 3.32 -8.41
CA ILE A 187 -6.75 3.88 -9.37
C ILE A 187 -5.79 2.75 -9.76
N ASN A 188 -5.90 2.26 -10.99
CA ASN A 188 -5.02 1.21 -11.47
C ASN A 188 -3.59 1.74 -11.66
N ILE A 189 -2.59 1.05 -11.09
CA ILE A 189 -1.18 1.37 -11.25
C ILE A 189 -0.48 0.18 -11.89
N PRO A 190 -0.34 0.17 -13.23
CA PRO A 190 0.33 -0.91 -13.96
C PRO A 190 1.74 -1.18 -13.45
N ARG A 191 2.23 -2.40 -13.70
CA ARG A 191 3.60 -2.79 -13.35
C ARG A 191 4.60 -1.89 -14.11
N GLY A 192 5.63 -1.41 -13.43
CA GLY A 192 6.60 -0.46 -13.98
C GLY A 192 6.17 1.01 -13.91
N PHE A 193 4.86 1.30 -14.06
CA PHE A 193 4.35 2.67 -14.07
C PHE A 193 4.37 3.36 -12.70
N GLY A 194 4.44 2.60 -11.61
CA GLY A 194 4.57 3.19 -10.27
C GLY A 194 5.88 3.95 -10.03
N ALA A 195 6.93 3.68 -10.82
CA ALA A 195 8.24 4.29 -10.62
C ALA A 195 8.24 5.80 -10.88
N THR A 196 7.42 6.28 -11.83
CA THR A 196 7.30 7.71 -12.18
C THR A 196 6.79 8.56 -11.01
N TYR A 197 6.00 7.96 -10.11
CA TYR A 197 5.44 8.61 -8.92
C TYR A 197 6.22 8.30 -7.63
N GLY A 198 7.41 7.69 -7.72
CA GLY A 198 8.20 7.25 -6.55
C GLY A 198 7.65 5.99 -5.86
N LEU A 199 6.66 5.33 -6.46
CA LEU A 199 5.93 4.16 -5.96
C LEU A 199 6.34 2.88 -6.67
N SER A 200 7.63 2.68 -6.98
CA SER A 200 8.09 1.48 -7.68
C SER A 200 7.68 0.20 -6.91
N GLY A 201 7.11 -0.76 -7.63
CA GLY A 201 6.72 -2.07 -7.10
C GLY A 201 7.79 -3.15 -7.30
N GLU A 202 8.96 -2.80 -7.83
CA GLU A 202 10.03 -3.76 -8.09
C GLU A 202 10.63 -4.29 -6.80
N LYS A 203 10.94 -5.60 -6.80
CA LYS A 203 11.68 -6.21 -5.70
C LYS A 203 13.10 -5.67 -5.72
N ASP A 204 13.43 -4.84 -4.74
CA ASP A 204 14.77 -4.27 -4.60
C ASP A 204 15.83 -5.31 -4.23
N ASN A 205 15.42 -6.43 -3.63
CA ASN A 205 16.35 -7.47 -3.21
C ASN A 205 15.73 -8.84 -3.49
N PHE A 206 16.39 -9.59 -4.37
CA PHE A 206 16.34 -11.04 -4.29
C PHE A 206 17.22 -11.38 -3.09
N GLY A 207 16.72 -12.15 -2.11
CA GLY A 207 17.36 -12.29 -0.79
C GLY A 207 18.87 -12.56 -0.84
N ALA A 208 19.57 -12.33 0.27
CA ALA A 208 21.04 -12.35 0.37
C ALA A 208 21.73 -13.58 -0.27
N TYR A 209 21.00 -14.68 -0.42
CA TYR A 209 21.49 -15.95 -0.96
C TYR A 209 20.96 -16.31 -2.37
N ARG A 210 20.38 -15.37 -3.13
CA ARG A 210 19.79 -15.68 -4.47
C ARG A 210 20.80 -16.29 -5.45
N TYR A 211 22.07 -15.92 -5.35
CA TYR A 211 23.14 -16.42 -6.22
C TYR A 211 24.06 -17.41 -5.51
N VAL A 212 23.66 -17.90 -4.33
CA VAL A 212 24.43 -18.92 -3.63
C VAL A 212 24.00 -20.27 -4.16
N TYR A 213 24.91 -20.91 -4.87
CA TYR A 213 24.79 -22.26 -5.40
C TYR A 213 25.88 -23.11 -4.77
N ALA A 214 25.55 -24.34 -4.39
CA ALA A 214 26.56 -25.29 -3.97
C ALA A 214 27.40 -25.70 -5.19
N THR A 215 28.73 -25.65 -5.07
CA THR A 215 29.62 -26.21 -6.10
C THR A 215 29.55 -27.73 -6.08
N GLN A 216 29.99 -28.38 -7.16
CA GLN A 216 30.03 -29.85 -7.20
C GLN A 216 30.89 -30.44 -6.06
N GLU A 217 32.01 -29.79 -5.72
CA GLU A 217 32.85 -30.20 -4.58
C GLU A 217 32.10 -30.10 -3.25
N GLN A 218 31.33 -29.03 -3.04
CA GLN A 218 30.51 -28.86 -1.84
C GLN A 218 29.40 -29.92 -1.78
N ILE A 219 28.74 -30.20 -2.89
CA ILE A 219 27.73 -31.26 -3.00
C ILE A 219 28.35 -32.61 -2.62
N ASN A 220 29.51 -32.96 -3.18
CA ASN A 220 30.18 -34.22 -2.89
C ASN A 220 30.57 -34.34 -1.41
N LYS A 221 31.10 -33.27 -0.79
CA LYS A 221 31.40 -33.24 0.65
C LYS A 221 30.16 -33.43 1.51
N ILE A 222 29.03 -32.83 1.14
CA ILE A 222 27.77 -33.04 1.86
C ILE A 222 27.32 -34.49 1.73
N ARG A 223 27.35 -35.08 0.52
CA ARG A 223 26.97 -36.49 0.31
C ARG A 223 27.87 -37.44 1.10
N GLU A 224 29.17 -37.20 1.11
CA GLU A 224 30.14 -37.96 1.91
C GLU A 224 29.81 -37.86 3.40
N TYR A 225 29.58 -36.65 3.92
CA TYR A 225 29.19 -36.43 5.30
C TYR A 225 27.89 -37.16 5.67
N LEU A 226 26.85 -37.07 4.82
CA LEU A 226 25.57 -37.75 5.02
C LEU A 226 25.69 -39.29 4.98
N SER A 227 26.71 -39.81 4.28
CA SER A 227 27.01 -41.23 4.15
C SER A 227 27.95 -41.77 5.24
N THR A 228 28.44 -40.92 6.16
CA THR A 228 29.35 -41.37 7.23
C THR A 228 28.64 -42.30 8.22
N PRO A 229 29.33 -43.30 8.80
CA PRO A 229 28.71 -44.26 9.73
C PRO A 229 28.03 -43.62 10.95
N SER A 230 28.49 -42.46 11.39
CA SER A 230 27.95 -41.74 12.54
C SER A 230 26.60 -41.05 12.27
N LEU A 231 26.31 -40.72 11.00
CA LEU A 231 25.03 -40.11 10.60
C LEU A 231 24.16 -41.11 9.84
N ASN A 232 24.76 -41.84 8.90
CA ASN A 232 24.22 -42.86 7.99
C ASN A 232 22.72 -42.72 7.71
N SER A 233 22.30 -41.49 7.39
CA SER A 233 20.89 -41.16 7.23
C SER A 233 20.55 -41.27 5.75
N LEU A 234 20.15 -42.47 5.35
CA LEU A 234 19.69 -42.73 3.99
C LEU A 234 18.54 -41.78 3.61
N GLU A 235 17.65 -41.48 4.55
CA GLU A 235 16.58 -40.48 4.37
C GLU A 235 17.12 -39.09 4.06
N ALA A 236 18.08 -38.59 4.84
CA ALA A 236 18.67 -37.27 4.62
C ALA A 236 19.44 -37.20 3.30
N LEU A 237 20.17 -38.27 2.95
CA LEU A 237 20.87 -38.38 1.67
C LEU A 237 19.89 -38.36 0.49
N VAL A 238 18.83 -39.17 0.56
CA VAL A 238 17.77 -39.19 -0.46
C VAL A 238 17.09 -37.83 -0.58
N PHE A 239 16.76 -37.18 0.53
CA PHE A 239 16.15 -35.85 0.54
C PHE A 239 17.05 -34.80 -0.12
N PHE A 240 18.35 -34.84 0.18
CA PHE A 240 19.34 -33.94 -0.39
C PHE A 240 19.52 -34.16 -1.90
N ASP A 241 19.79 -35.40 -2.31
CA ASP A 241 20.03 -35.78 -3.70
C ASP A 241 18.77 -35.49 -4.57
N LEU A 242 17.58 -35.84 -4.09
CA LEU A 242 16.32 -35.54 -4.78
C LEU A 242 16.06 -34.03 -4.87
N GLY A 243 16.46 -33.25 -3.87
CA GLY A 243 16.34 -31.80 -3.89
C GLY A 243 17.19 -31.15 -4.99
N ILE A 244 18.40 -31.66 -5.21
CA ILE A 244 19.28 -31.23 -6.31
C ILE A 244 18.64 -31.57 -7.65
N GLU A 245 18.21 -32.82 -7.84
CA GLU A 245 17.75 -33.28 -9.15
C GLU A 245 16.37 -32.74 -9.55
N SER A 246 15.46 -32.63 -8.59
CA SER A 246 14.11 -32.12 -8.86
C SER A 246 14.05 -30.59 -8.92
N LEU A 247 14.99 -29.90 -8.26
CA LEU A 247 14.92 -28.47 -7.95
C LEU A 247 13.59 -28.06 -7.27
N ALA A 248 12.94 -29.01 -6.60
CA ALA A 248 11.69 -28.79 -5.90
C ALA A 248 11.93 -28.08 -4.55
N ARG A 249 10.88 -27.45 -4.03
CA ARG A 249 10.93 -26.86 -2.68
C ARG A 249 10.97 -27.96 -1.63
N ALA A 250 11.59 -27.67 -0.48
CA ALA A 250 11.67 -28.59 0.66
C ALA A 250 10.30 -29.16 1.07
N THR A 251 9.25 -28.33 1.11
CA THR A 251 7.90 -28.77 1.44
C THR A 251 7.33 -29.75 0.41
N THR A 252 7.62 -29.53 -0.86
CA THR A 252 7.16 -30.37 -1.96
C THR A 252 7.88 -31.72 -1.95
N LEU A 253 9.19 -31.71 -1.69
CA LEU A 253 9.99 -32.92 -1.49
C LEU A 253 9.41 -33.78 -0.36
N ALA A 254 9.17 -33.17 0.81
CA ALA A 254 8.65 -33.87 1.99
C ALA A 254 7.24 -34.46 1.80
N GLN A 255 6.46 -33.91 0.86
CA GLN A 255 5.10 -34.37 0.55
C GLN A 255 5.05 -35.40 -0.60
N THR A 256 6.17 -35.60 -1.30
CA THR A 256 6.22 -36.53 -2.45
C THR A 256 6.12 -37.96 -1.95
N LYS A 257 5.17 -38.72 -2.47
CA LYS A 257 4.93 -40.11 -2.07
C LYS A 257 5.71 -41.06 -2.97
N ILE A 258 6.03 -42.25 -2.45
CA ILE A 258 6.66 -43.31 -3.24
C ILE A 258 5.80 -43.67 -4.48
N SER A 259 4.47 -43.64 -4.35
CA SER A 259 3.53 -43.87 -5.44
C SER A 259 3.65 -42.88 -6.61
N ASP A 260 4.30 -41.75 -6.38
CA ASP A 260 4.46 -40.69 -7.39
C ASP A 260 5.66 -40.94 -8.32
N PHE A 261 6.49 -41.94 -8.00
CA PHE A 261 7.63 -42.37 -8.81
C PHE A 261 7.23 -43.46 -9.80
N LYS A 262 7.56 -43.28 -11.06
CA LYS A 262 7.31 -44.25 -12.13
C LYS A 262 8.54 -44.41 -13.00
N GLN A 263 9.15 -45.58 -12.96
CA GLN A 263 10.29 -45.92 -13.82
C GLN A 263 9.79 -46.52 -15.14
N GLN A 264 10.32 -46.00 -16.25
CA GLN A 264 10.14 -46.55 -17.60
C GLN A 264 11.50 -46.53 -18.31
N GLY A 265 12.11 -47.71 -18.46
CA GLY A 265 13.48 -47.82 -18.98
C GLY A 265 14.48 -47.04 -18.13
N ASN A 266 15.22 -46.13 -18.78
CA ASN A 266 16.25 -45.30 -18.15
C ASN A 266 15.72 -43.95 -17.62
N ILE A 267 14.41 -43.78 -17.51
CA ILE A 267 13.81 -42.53 -17.01
C ILE A 267 12.90 -42.86 -15.83
N VAL A 268 13.08 -42.12 -14.73
CA VAL A 268 12.13 -42.12 -13.60
C VAL A 268 11.36 -40.82 -13.63
N THR A 269 10.06 -40.91 -13.85
CA THR A 269 9.12 -39.80 -13.73
C THR A 269 8.69 -39.64 -12.28
N ILE A 270 8.65 -38.40 -11.79
CA ILE A 270 8.20 -38.03 -10.45
C ILE A 270 7.11 -36.97 -10.56
N ASN A 271 5.91 -37.26 -10.06
CA ASN A 271 4.83 -36.29 -9.98
C ASN A 271 4.86 -35.58 -8.62
N MET A 272 5.10 -34.27 -8.62
CA MET A 272 5.28 -33.50 -7.39
C MET A 272 4.23 -32.41 -7.29
N TYR A 273 3.59 -32.27 -6.12
CA TYR A 273 2.57 -31.26 -5.88
C TYR A 273 3.15 -30.02 -5.19
N GLU A 274 2.96 -28.83 -5.78
CA GLU A 274 3.38 -27.54 -5.22
C GLU A 274 2.19 -26.78 -4.63
N SER A 275 2.10 -26.76 -3.30
CA SER A 275 1.02 -26.08 -2.56
C SER A 275 0.95 -24.57 -2.83
N LYS A 276 2.08 -23.91 -3.10
CA LYS A 276 2.11 -22.46 -3.36
C LYS A 276 1.39 -22.07 -4.66
N THR A 277 1.46 -22.93 -5.66
CA THR A 277 0.86 -22.67 -6.98
C THR A 277 -0.37 -23.53 -7.24
N ASP A 278 -0.69 -24.45 -6.32
CA ASP A 278 -1.77 -25.43 -6.43
C ASP A 278 -1.70 -26.22 -7.75
N ARG A 279 -0.53 -26.77 -8.04
CA ARG A 279 -0.24 -27.46 -9.31
C ARG A 279 0.66 -28.67 -9.09
N ILE A 280 0.40 -29.72 -9.88
CA ILE A 280 1.30 -30.86 -10.04
C ILE A 280 2.30 -30.51 -11.14
N PHE A 281 3.57 -30.79 -10.90
CA PHE A 281 4.63 -30.70 -11.90
C PHE A 281 5.38 -32.03 -11.99
N GLN A 282 5.79 -32.37 -13.20
CA GLN A 282 6.51 -33.59 -13.50
C GLN A 282 8.01 -33.31 -13.51
N LYS A 283 8.78 -34.19 -12.86
CA LYS A 283 10.25 -34.18 -12.86
C LYS A 283 10.77 -35.51 -13.34
N PHE A 284 12.03 -35.51 -13.77
CA PHE A 284 12.67 -36.64 -14.41
C PHE A 284 14.04 -36.89 -13.78
N LEU A 285 14.30 -38.12 -13.38
CA LEU A 285 15.66 -38.61 -13.17
C LEU A 285 16.07 -39.37 -14.43
N LEU A 286 17.14 -38.91 -15.07
CA LEU A 286 17.70 -39.55 -16.25
C LEU A 286 18.79 -40.53 -15.80
N LEU A 287 18.50 -41.82 -15.78
CA LEU A 287 19.36 -42.85 -15.16
C LEU A 287 20.66 -43.11 -15.92
N ASN A 288 20.87 -42.46 -17.07
CA ASN A 288 22.15 -42.37 -17.76
C ASN A 288 23.10 -41.32 -17.13
N ILE A 289 22.59 -40.44 -16.27
CA ILE A 289 23.39 -39.52 -15.45
C ILE A 289 23.70 -40.19 -14.13
N GLU A 290 24.99 -40.29 -13.79
CA GLU A 290 25.45 -41.03 -12.61
C GLU A 290 24.79 -40.57 -11.30
N HIS A 291 24.67 -39.26 -11.08
CA HIS A 291 24.03 -38.72 -9.88
C HIS A 291 22.53 -39.08 -9.81
N CYS A 292 21.80 -38.95 -10.92
CA CYS A 292 20.40 -39.39 -11.02
C CYS A 292 20.23 -40.89 -10.74
N LYS A 293 21.14 -41.71 -11.27
CA LYS A 293 21.14 -43.17 -11.06
C LYS A 293 21.35 -43.50 -9.58
N GLN A 294 22.37 -42.94 -8.95
CA GLN A 294 22.65 -43.13 -7.53
C GLN A 294 21.50 -42.63 -6.64
N THR A 295 20.90 -41.49 -6.99
CA THR A 295 19.72 -40.94 -6.31
C THR A 295 18.58 -41.95 -6.33
N TRP A 296 18.30 -42.53 -7.51
CA TRP A 296 17.24 -43.53 -7.65
C TRP A 296 17.54 -44.83 -6.90
N GLU A 297 18.77 -45.33 -6.96
CA GLU A 297 19.20 -46.51 -6.20
C GLU A 297 19.03 -46.30 -4.69
N ASN A 298 19.36 -45.11 -4.17
CA ASN A 298 19.18 -44.78 -2.76
C ASN A 298 17.70 -44.66 -2.38
N ILE A 299 16.86 -44.08 -3.24
CA ILE A 299 15.40 -44.08 -3.06
C ILE A 299 14.87 -45.52 -3.00
N GLN A 300 15.30 -46.39 -3.91
CA GLN A 300 14.91 -47.80 -3.91
C GLN A 300 15.36 -48.55 -2.65
N LYS A 301 16.57 -48.25 -2.13
CA LYS A 301 17.02 -48.80 -0.84
C LYS A 301 16.12 -48.34 0.30
N LEU A 302 15.75 -47.05 0.33
CA LEU A 302 14.89 -46.49 1.37
C LEU A 302 13.50 -47.13 1.37
N ILE A 303 12.92 -47.34 0.18
CA ILE A 303 11.64 -48.03 0.00
C ILE A 303 11.68 -49.47 0.55
N LYS A 304 12.82 -50.16 0.47
CA LYS A 304 12.94 -51.55 0.96
C LYS A 304 13.03 -51.66 2.47
N ILE A 305 13.41 -50.58 3.15
CA ILE A 305 13.65 -50.55 4.61
C ILE A 305 12.40 -50.00 5.35
N THR A 306 11.46 -49.42 4.62
CA THR A 306 10.21 -48.83 5.13
C THR A 306 9.05 -49.79 4.90
#